data_AF-A0AAV1QJA6-F1
#
_entry.id   AF-A0AAV1QJA6-F1
#
_cell.length_a   1.000
_cell.length_b   1.000
_cell.length_c   1.000
_cell.angle_alpha   90.00
_cell.angle_beta   90.00
_cell.angle_gamma   90.00
#
_symmetry.space_group_name_H-M   'P 1'
#
loop_
_entity.id
_entity.type
_entity.pdbx_description
1 polymer ?
#
loop_
_entity_poly.entity_id
_entity_poly.type
_entity_poly.pdbx_seq_one_letter_code
_entity_poly.pdbx_strand_id
1 'polypeptide(L)'
;DCPSTHDLLTSLRQVEKMLAVQETSYQQGVRSLRKKLSALQNTTMAIFKTGKNASCPKPETPSHGRRLGRVFGVGHEVHFLCKPNYELIGPRTRVCLESLKWSGQQPMCRRFNSTANSLPSFSPDAPVASLPVSAALSASSYSTSSSSSSSSSSTSSSPSSSSIRPSHCTHFLGSTRCTCDVGFTISGRDNNICTDIDECRLFPLGQPGRLCVHQCVNTPGSFHCFCPAGYDLARDSRSCSDIDECENRMHDCRADQLCVNTFGGFQCVTVECPEMKNATYIKTSPM
;
A
#
# COMPACT_ATOMS: atom_id res chain seq x y z
N ASP A 1 -34.54 32.74 -36.38
CA ASP A 1 -33.73 33.83 -35.84
C ASP A 1 -32.88 33.33 -34.69
N CYS A 2 -31.56 33.51 -34.78
CA CYS A 2 -30.67 33.28 -33.65
C CYS A 2 -31.07 34.21 -32.49
N PRO A 3 -30.90 33.76 -31.23
CA PRO A 3 -31.07 34.65 -30.08
C PRO A 3 -30.22 35.89 -30.28
N SER A 4 -30.81 37.06 -30.01
CA SER A 4 -30.07 38.31 -30.13
C SER A 4 -28.88 38.28 -29.18
N THR A 5 -27.84 39.06 -29.46
CA THR A 5 -26.67 39.19 -28.59
C THR A 5 -27.08 39.53 -27.14
N HIS A 6 -28.21 40.23 -26.98
CA HIS A 6 -28.82 40.55 -25.70
C HIS A 6 -29.38 39.31 -24.97
N ASP A 7 -30.05 38.40 -25.68
CA ASP A 7 -30.63 37.17 -25.10
C ASP A 7 -29.52 36.22 -24.64
N LEU A 8 -28.47 36.07 -25.43
CA LEU A 8 -27.27 35.29 -25.08
C LEU A 8 -26.56 35.82 -23.83
N LEU A 9 -26.39 37.15 -23.74
CA LEU A 9 -25.81 37.79 -22.55
C LEU A 9 -26.69 37.62 -21.30
N THR A 10 -28.01 37.59 -21.48
CA THR A 10 -28.95 37.37 -20.37
C THR A 10 -28.88 35.92 -19.87
N SER A 11 -28.81 34.95 -20.78
CA SER A 11 -28.60 33.54 -20.44
C SER A 11 -27.26 33.29 -19.74
N LEU A 12 -26.17 33.90 -20.23
CA LEU A 12 -24.85 33.78 -19.58
C LEU A 12 -24.87 34.32 -18.15
N ARG A 13 -25.44 35.51 -17.92
CA ARG A 13 -25.60 36.08 -16.56
C ARG A 13 -26.42 35.17 -15.65
N GLN A 14 -27.38 34.45 -16.20
CA GLN A 14 -28.20 33.52 -15.42
C GLN A 14 -27.42 32.24 -15.06
N VAL A 15 -26.61 31.72 -15.98
CA VAL A 15 -25.69 30.60 -15.70
C VAL A 15 -24.63 31.00 -14.67
N GLU A 16 -24.05 32.19 -14.77
CA GLU A 16 -23.12 32.73 -13.76
C GLU A 16 -23.76 32.80 -12.37
N LYS A 17 -25.02 33.25 -12.29
CA LYS A 17 -25.77 33.24 -11.02
C LYS A 17 -25.99 31.83 -10.48
N MET A 18 -26.34 30.87 -11.34
CA MET A 18 -26.52 29.47 -10.92
C MET A 18 -25.21 28.85 -10.42
N LEU A 19 -24.10 29.09 -11.12
CA LEU A 19 -22.77 28.66 -10.70
C LEU A 19 -22.38 29.28 -9.36
N ALA A 20 -22.63 30.58 -9.15
CA ALA A 20 -22.39 31.23 -7.87
C ALA A 20 -23.23 30.63 -6.72
N VAL A 21 -24.50 30.29 -7.00
CA VAL A 21 -25.36 29.59 -6.02
C VAL A 21 -24.83 28.19 -5.71
N GLN A 22 -24.38 27.46 -6.72
CA GLN A 22 -23.84 26.11 -6.54
C GLN A 22 -22.52 26.13 -5.77
N GLU A 23 -21.62 27.07 -6.08
CA GLU A 23 -20.36 27.29 -5.35
C GLU A 23 -20.64 27.67 -3.90
N THR A 24 -21.58 28.58 -3.64
CA THR A 24 -21.92 28.95 -2.26
C THR A 24 -22.54 27.78 -1.48
N SER A 25 -23.39 26.96 -2.11
CA SER A 25 -23.93 25.73 -1.52
C SER A 25 -22.83 24.71 -1.20
N TYR A 26 -21.90 24.48 -2.14
CA TYR A 26 -20.74 23.63 -1.93
C TYR A 26 -19.88 24.14 -0.76
N GLN A 27 -19.57 25.44 -0.73
CA GLN A 27 -18.81 26.07 0.34
C GLN A 27 -19.52 25.99 1.71
N GLN A 28 -20.85 26.03 1.73
CA GLN A 28 -21.64 25.79 2.95
C GLN A 28 -21.55 24.33 3.39
N GLY A 29 -21.62 23.38 2.46
CA GLY A 29 -21.39 21.96 2.71
C GLY A 29 -20.01 21.69 3.32
N VAL A 30 -18.95 22.24 2.71
CA VAL A 30 -17.58 22.16 3.22
C VAL A 30 -17.46 22.79 4.62
N ARG A 31 -18.07 23.96 4.85
CA ARG A 31 -18.11 24.58 6.18
C ARG A 31 -18.83 23.72 7.22
N SER A 32 -19.94 23.09 6.85
CA SER A 32 -20.68 22.16 7.71
C SER A 32 -19.85 20.93 8.05
N LEU A 33 -19.17 20.34 7.06
CA LEU A 33 -18.26 19.22 7.26
C LEU A 33 -17.06 19.61 8.15
N ARG A 34 -16.45 20.79 7.94
CA ARG A 34 -15.39 21.30 8.82
C ARG A 34 -15.88 21.50 10.26
N LYS A 35 -17.11 22.01 10.45
CA LYS A 35 -17.72 22.12 11.78
C LYS A 35 -17.91 20.74 12.42
N LYS A 36 -18.46 19.77 11.68
CA LYS A 36 -18.61 18.37 12.16
C LYS A 36 -17.25 17.76 12.49
N LEU A 37 -16.23 17.97 11.66
CA LEU A 37 -14.87 17.52 11.90
C LEU A 37 -14.29 18.17 13.16
N SER A 38 -14.45 19.48 13.35
CA SER A 38 -14.00 20.18 14.56
C SER A 38 -14.75 19.73 15.82
N ALA A 39 -16.02 19.38 15.70
CA ALA A 39 -16.81 18.83 16.79
C ALA A 39 -16.32 17.43 17.15
N LEU A 40 -16.10 16.55 16.16
CA LEU A 40 -15.49 15.24 16.37
C LEU A 40 -14.08 15.34 16.96
N GLN A 41 -13.26 16.26 16.46
CA GLN A 41 -11.93 16.55 17.02
C GLN A 41 -12.02 17.04 18.45
N ASN A 42 -12.97 17.92 18.79
CA ASN A 42 -13.19 18.38 20.15
C ASN A 42 -13.77 17.29 21.05
N THR A 43 -14.60 16.38 20.53
CA THR A 43 -15.07 15.19 21.26
C THR A 43 -13.90 14.24 21.52
N THR A 44 -13.04 13.98 20.53
CA THR A 44 -11.80 13.20 20.75
C THR A 44 -10.90 13.89 21.76
N MET A 45 -10.69 15.21 21.64
CA MET A 45 -9.90 15.99 22.61
C MET A 45 -10.55 16.09 23.99
N ALA A 46 -11.88 16.03 24.11
CA ALA A 46 -12.59 15.97 25.39
C ALA A 46 -12.46 14.59 26.05
N ILE A 47 -12.48 13.52 25.25
CA ILE A 47 -12.09 12.17 25.69
C ILE A 47 -10.63 12.18 26.19
N PHE A 48 -9.73 12.95 25.55
CA PHE A 48 -8.35 13.13 26.03
C PHE A 48 -8.23 14.11 27.23
N LYS A 49 -9.10 15.12 27.37
CA LYS A 49 -9.03 16.15 28.43
C LYS A 49 -9.66 15.75 29.76
N THR A 50 -10.61 14.81 29.77
CA THR A 50 -11.08 14.20 31.03
C THR A 50 -10.09 13.19 31.60
N GLY A 51 -9.06 12.81 30.83
CA GLY A 51 -7.93 12.03 31.30
C GLY A 51 -6.83 12.91 31.90
N LYS A 52 -6.93 13.28 33.18
CA LYS A 52 -5.71 13.41 33.99
C LYS A 52 -5.07 12.01 34.07
N ASN A 53 -4.18 11.74 33.11
CA ASN A 53 -3.24 10.61 33.04
C ASN A 53 -3.84 9.21 33.31
N ALA A 54 -4.95 8.87 32.67
CA ALA A 54 -5.40 7.48 32.61
C ALA A 54 -4.45 6.71 31.67
N SER A 55 -3.41 6.11 32.27
CA SER A 55 -2.34 5.39 31.61
C SER A 55 -2.31 3.97 32.13
N CYS A 56 -2.07 2.99 31.27
CA CYS A 56 -1.87 1.62 31.71
C CYS A 56 -0.64 1.53 32.63
N PRO A 57 -0.61 0.58 33.59
CA PRO A 57 0.56 0.34 34.41
C PRO A 57 1.76 0.00 33.53
N LYS A 58 2.95 0.46 33.91
CA LYS A 58 4.18 0.20 33.14
C LYS A 58 4.37 -1.32 32.97
N PRO A 59 4.36 -1.86 31.74
CA PRO A 59 4.56 -3.29 31.51
C PRO A 59 5.92 -3.75 32.01
N GLU A 60 6.00 -4.97 32.52
CA GLU A 60 7.28 -5.57 32.88
C GLU A 60 8.15 -5.78 31.64
N THR A 61 9.47 -5.77 31.84
CA THR A 61 10.41 -6.12 30.77
C THR A 61 10.69 -7.62 30.89
N PRO A 62 10.48 -8.41 29.83
CA PRO A 62 10.76 -9.84 29.86
C PRO A 62 12.23 -10.10 30.23
N SER A 63 12.49 -11.10 31.07
CA SER A 63 13.85 -11.58 31.35
C SER A 63 14.53 -11.96 30.03
N HIS A 64 15.74 -11.46 29.78
CA HIS A 64 16.44 -11.60 28.49
C HIS A 64 15.72 -10.95 27.29
N GLY A 65 14.83 -9.97 27.52
CA GLY A 65 14.20 -9.16 26.49
C GLY A 65 14.33 -7.66 26.72
N ARG A 66 13.76 -6.87 25.81
CA ARG A 66 13.64 -5.41 25.85
C ARG A 66 12.22 -5.00 25.45
N ARG A 67 11.68 -4.01 26.16
CA ARG A 67 10.41 -3.34 25.82
C ARG A 67 10.71 -2.02 25.10
N LEU A 68 10.13 -1.82 23.93
CA LEU A 68 10.17 -0.56 23.18
C LEU A 68 8.84 0.18 23.38
N GLY A 69 8.92 1.49 23.64
CA GLY A 69 7.78 2.34 23.99
C GLY A 69 7.96 3.00 25.35
N ARG A 70 7.85 4.34 25.36
CA ARG A 70 8.02 5.20 26.56
C ARG A 70 6.71 5.80 27.07
N VAL A 71 5.65 5.72 26.28
CA VAL A 71 4.33 6.27 26.57
C VAL A 71 3.36 5.11 26.77
N PHE A 72 2.51 5.17 27.80
CA PHE A 72 1.61 4.08 28.21
C PHE A 72 0.13 4.51 28.25
N GLY A 73 -0.20 5.62 27.58
CA GLY A 73 -1.58 6.10 27.48
C GLY A 73 -2.48 5.15 26.69
N VAL A 74 -3.79 5.28 26.86
CA VAL A 74 -4.79 4.52 26.09
C VAL A 74 -4.54 4.66 24.59
N GLY A 75 -4.61 3.54 23.87
CA GLY A 75 -4.31 3.44 22.44
C GLY A 75 -2.82 3.34 22.10
N HIS A 76 -1.90 3.62 23.03
CA HIS A 76 -0.47 3.45 22.77
C HIS A 76 -0.04 1.98 22.81
N GLU A 77 0.95 1.67 21.99
CA GLU A 77 1.48 0.33 21.80
C GLU A 77 2.89 0.20 22.40
N VAL A 78 3.17 -0.97 22.96
CA VAL A 78 4.52 -1.35 23.38
C VAL A 78 4.92 -2.64 22.67
N HIS A 79 6.17 -2.70 22.25
CA HIS A 79 6.71 -3.81 21.49
C HIS A 79 7.77 -4.54 22.31
N PHE A 80 7.79 -5.87 22.24
CA PHE A 80 8.73 -6.71 22.98
C PHE A 80 9.67 -7.44 22.02
N LEU A 81 10.95 -7.43 22.37
CA LEU A 81 12.00 -8.09 21.59
C LEU A 81 12.88 -8.90 22.54
N CYS A 82 13.29 -10.09 22.12
CA CYS A 82 14.23 -10.91 22.88
C CYS A 82 15.68 -10.64 22.47
N LYS A 83 16.62 -10.89 23.38
CA LYS A 83 18.05 -10.96 23.07
C LYS A 83 18.34 -12.13 22.11
N PRO A 84 19.47 -12.13 21.38
CA PRO A 84 19.87 -13.25 20.54
C PRO A 84 19.85 -14.58 21.32
N ASN A 85 19.42 -15.67 20.67
CA ASN A 85 19.24 -17.01 21.23
C ASN A 85 18.06 -17.18 22.21
N TYR A 86 17.13 -16.23 22.23
CA TYR A 86 15.87 -16.34 22.97
C TYR A 86 14.69 -16.12 22.03
N GLU A 87 13.67 -16.95 22.15
CA GLU A 87 12.40 -16.88 21.42
C GLU A 87 11.35 -16.15 22.25
N LEU A 88 10.56 -15.28 21.60
CA LEU A 88 9.47 -14.56 22.23
C LEU A 88 8.22 -15.44 22.27
N ILE A 89 7.77 -15.79 23.47
CA ILE A 89 6.54 -16.53 23.72
C ILE A 89 5.46 -15.55 24.20
N GLY A 90 4.41 -15.38 23.41
CA GLY A 90 3.32 -14.45 23.67
C GLY A 90 3.22 -13.32 22.62
N PRO A 91 2.38 -12.30 22.87
CA PRO A 91 2.13 -11.24 21.89
C PRO A 91 3.36 -10.32 21.74
N ARG A 92 3.77 -10.08 20.49
CA ARG A 92 4.89 -9.17 20.15
C ARG A 92 4.59 -7.71 20.51
N THR A 93 3.34 -7.32 20.40
CA THR A 93 2.86 -5.96 20.65
C THR A 93 1.68 -6.03 21.60
N ARG A 94 1.65 -5.13 22.59
CA ARG A 94 0.50 -4.94 23.48
C ARG A 94 0.03 -3.50 23.38
N VAL A 95 -1.28 -3.30 23.42
CA VAL A 95 -1.94 -1.99 23.30
C VAL A 95 -2.63 -1.69 24.63
N CYS A 96 -2.53 -0.45 25.10
CA CYS A 96 -3.26 -0.01 26.27
C CYS A 96 -4.73 0.21 25.90
N LEU A 97 -5.63 -0.58 26.48
CA LEU A 97 -7.07 -0.50 26.19
C LEU A 97 -7.73 0.62 27.01
N GLU A 98 -8.92 1.02 26.60
CA GLU A 98 -9.76 1.98 27.34
C GLU A 98 -10.08 1.52 28.78
N SER A 99 -10.01 0.21 29.02
CA SER A 99 -10.14 -0.40 30.35
C SER A 99 -8.91 -0.25 31.26
N LEU A 100 -7.88 0.50 30.82
CA LEU A 100 -6.59 0.70 31.52
C LEU A 100 -5.80 -0.59 31.75
N LYS A 101 -6.08 -1.62 30.94
CA LYS A 101 -5.36 -2.88 30.91
C LYS A 101 -4.68 -3.07 29.56
N TRP A 102 -3.54 -3.74 29.56
CA TRP A 102 -2.86 -4.11 28.34
C TRP A 102 -3.56 -5.28 27.65
N SER A 103 -3.65 -5.22 26.32
CA SER A 103 -4.14 -6.32 25.52
C SER A 103 -3.23 -7.56 25.64
N GLY A 104 -3.84 -8.75 25.65
CA GLY A 104 -3.13 -10.03 25.72
C GLY A 104 -2.34 -10.27 27.02
N GLN A 105 -1.58 -11.36 27.04
CA GLN A 105 -0.72 -11.73 28.17
C GLN A 105 0.68 -11.11 28.04
N GLN A 106 1.38 -10.96 29.17
CA GLN A 106 2.76 -10.48 29.17
C GLN A 106 3.68 -11.51 28.48
N PRO A 107 4.40 -11.14 27.40
CA PRO A 107 5.26 -12.08 26.71
C PRO A 107 6.54 -12.36 27.51
N MET A 108 7.13 -13.53 27.28
CA MET A 108 8.38 -13.96 27.91
C MET A 108 9.40 -14.42 26.88
N CYS A 109 10.68 -14.22 27.18
CA CYS A 109 11.77 -14.68 26.33
C CYS A 109 12.33 -15.99 26.88
N ARG A 110 12.16 -17.09 26.14
CA ARG A 110 12.67 -18.40 26.51
C ARG A 110 13.91 -18.71 25.68
N ARG A 111 14.96 -19.24 26.32
CA ARG A 111 16.19 -19.62 25.60
C ARG A 111 15.87 -20.67 24.55
N PHE A 112 16.42 -20.50 23.36
CA PHE A 112 16.41 -21.52 22.33
C PHE A 112 17.22 -22.71 22.85
N ASN A 113 16.56 -23.83 23.18
CA ASN A 113 17.26 -25.03 23.58
C ASN A 113 17.56 -25.83 22.30
N SER A 114 18.80 -25.76 21.83
CA SER A 114 19.30 -26.49 20.65
C SER A 114 19.43 -28.01 20.90
N THR A 115 18.66 -28.59 21.81
CA THR A 115 18.63 -30.03 22.08
C THR A 115 17.22 -30.60 21.92
N ALA A 116 16.55 -30.23 20.83
CA ALA A 116 15.49 -31.05 20.24
C ALA A 116 15.94 -31.41 18.83
N ASN A 117 16.96 -32.27 18.79
CA ASN A 117 17.10 -33.20 17.69
C ASN A 117 15.92 -34.19 17.82
N SER A 118 14.83 -33.90 17.13
CA SER A 118 13.92 -34.91 16.60
C SER A 118 13.25 -34.28 15.39
N LEU A 119 13.85 -34.55 14.22
CA LEU A 119 13.03 -34.70 13.03
C LEU A 119 11.87 -35.65 13.40
N PRO A 120 10.63 -35.40 12.97
CA PRO A 120 9.70 -36.51 12.81
C PRO A 120 10.30 -37.42 11.74
N SER A 121 10.79 -38.57 12.18
CA SER A 121 11.12 -39.71 11.32
C SER A 121 9.84 -40.09 10.57
N PHE A 122 9.77 -39.74 9.29
CA PHE A 122 8.84 -40.36 8.36
C PHE A 122 9.33 -41.79 8.10
N SER A 123 8.75 -42.74 8.82
CA SER A 123 8.85 -44.17 8.48
C SER A 123 7.94 -44.45 7.28
N PRO A 124 8.41 -45.17 6.24
CA PRO A 124 7.64 -45.45 5.04
C PRO A 124 6.94 -46.81 5.16
N ASP A 125 5.85 -46.93 5.91
CA ASP A 125 5.06 -48.17 5.92
C ASP A 125 3.61 -47.91 6.38
N ALA A 126 2.69 -47.71 5.42
CA ALA A 126 1.26 -48.06 5.50
C ALA A 126 0.55 -47.69 4.17
N PRO A 127 -0.54 -48.38 3.81
CA PRO A 127 -0.77 -48.88 2.45
C PRO A 127 -1.42 -47.87 1.50
N VAL A 128 -1.07 -48.06 0.24
CA VAL A 128 -1.56 -47.34 -0.94
C VAL A 128 -3.04 -47.69 -1.16
N ALA A 129 -3.93 -46.71 -1.00
CA ALA A 129 -5.29 -46.79 -1.52
C ALA A 129 -5.26 -46.40 -3.01
N SER A 130 -5.41 -47.41 -3.84
CA SER A 130 -5.59 -47.37 -5.30
C SER A 130 -6.90 -46.70 -5.72
N LEU A 131 -6.87 -45.90 -6.80
CA LEU A 131 -7.78 -45.89 -7.98
C LEU A 131 -7.48 -44.66 -8.89
N PRO A 132 -7.84 -44.68 -10.21
CA PRO A 132 -6.86 -44.82 -11.28
C PRO A 132 -6.55 -43.53 -12.06
N VAL A 133 -5.36 -43.51 -12.67
CA VAL A 133 -4.98 -42.56 -13.73
C VAL A 133 -5.14 -43.27 -15.07
N SER A 134 -6.00 -42.73 -15.93
CA SER A 134 -5.99 -43.03 -17.37
C SER A 134 -4.99 -42.13 -18.08
N ALA A 135 -4.30 -42.76 -19.03
CA ALA A 135 -3.11 -42.35 -19.76
C ALA A 135 -3.21 -41.08 -20.63
N ALA A 136 -2.04 -40.44 -20.82
CA ALA A 136 -1.43 -40.12 -22.12
C ALA A 136 -0.09 -39.38 -21.84
N LEU A 137 1.08 -40.02 -21.98
CA LEU A 137 1.90 -40.17 -23.20
C LEU A 137 2.29 -38.87 -23.92
N SER A 138 3.57 -38.49 -23.77
CA SER A 138 4.58 -38.20 -24.81
C SER A 138 5.72 -37.40 -24.14
N ALA A 139 6.85 -37.99 -23.76
CA ALA A 139 7.95 -38.52 -24.56
C ALA A 139 8.70 -37.46 -25.40
N SER A 140 10.02 -37.48 -25.19
CA SER A 140 11.14 -37.02 -26.05
C SER A 140 11.93 -35.87 -25.43
N SER A 141 13.26 -35.89 -25.29
CA SER A 141 14.32 -36.89 -25.55
C SER A 141 15.68 -36.21 -25.30
N TYR A 142 16.64 -36.96 -24.74
CA TYR A 142 18.11 -36.86 -24.94
C TYR A 142 18.84 -35.54 -24.56
N SER A 143 20.08 -35.49 -24.05
CA SER A 143 21.03 -36.48 -23.53
C SER A 143 22.23 -35.75 -22.91
N THR A 144 22.82 -36.37 -21.88
CA THR A 144 24.25 -36.44 -21.46
C THR A 144 25.21 -35.33 -21.94
N SER A 145 26.06 -34.74 -21.09
CA SER A 145 27.18 -35.48 -20.49
C SER A 145 27.81 -34.74 -19.30
N SER A 146 28.06 -35.50 -18.25
CA SER A 146 28.85 -35.19 -17.07
C SER A 146 30.31 -35.63 -17.26
N SER A 147 31.25 -34.77 -16.89
CA SER A 147 32.65 -35.17 -16.65
C SER A 147 33.26 -34.31 -15.53
N SER A 148 33.25 -34.90 -14.34
CA SER A 148 34.35 -35.04 -13.36
C SER A 148 35.40 -33.93 -13.19
N SER A 149 35.37 -33.36 -11.96
CA SER A 149 36.48 -33.15 -11.00
C SER A 149 37.72 -32.35 -11.39
N SER A 150 38.01 -31.28 -10.65
CA SER A 150 39.28 -31.12 -9.90
C SER A 150 39.24 -29.90 -8.98
N SER A 151 39.79 -30.10 -7.78
CA SER A 151 40.06 -29.11 -6.73
C SER A 151 41.32 -28.31 -7.05
N SER A 152 41.33 -27.00 -6.81
CA SER A 152 42.54 -26.29 -6.37
C SER A 152 42.26 -24.85 -5.92
N SER A 153 42.92 -24.52 -4.82
CA SER A 153 42.87 -23.31 -4.01
C SER A 153 43.54 -22.08 -4.64
N SER A 154 43.29 -20.94 -3.99
CA SER A 154 44.18 -19.76 -3.82
C SER A 154 43.96 -18.54 -4.73
N THR A 155 43.50 -17.47 -4.07
CA THR A 155 44.01 -16.09 -4.13
C THR A 155 44.32 -15.46 -5.49
N SER A 156 43.51 -14.48 -5.88
CA SER A 156 44.01 -13.22 -6.46
C SER A 156 42.90 -12.17 -6.54
N SER A 157 43.26 -10.99 -6.07
CA SER A 157 42.49 -9.76 -6.02
C SER A 157 42.09 -9.22 -7.40
N SER A 158 40.97 -8.49 -7.41
CA SER A 158 40.53 -7.50 -8.41
C SER A 158 39.81 -8.03 -9.67
N PRO A 159 39.06 -7.20 -10.43
CA PRO A 159 37.99 -6.28 -10.06
C PRO A 159 36.68 -6.59 -10.87
N SER A 160 35.54 -6.07 -10.39
CA SER A 160 34.26 -5.89 -11.14
C SER A 160 33.66 -7.09 -11.91
N SER A 161 32.75 -7.81 -11.26
CA SER A 161 31.52 -8.30 -11.91
C SER A 161 30.34 -7.94 -11.03
N SER A 162 29.54 -6.98 -11.51
CA SER A 162 28.41 -6.35 -10.81
C SER A 162 27.24 -7.33 -10.65
N SER A 163 27.40 -8.38 -9.85
CA SER A 163 26.26 -8.95 -9.12
C SER A 163 26.10 -8.10 -7.87
N ILE A 164 25.28 -7.05 -7.97
CA ILE A 164 24.91 -6.20 -6.84
C ILE A 164 24.16 -7.11 -5.86
N ARG A 165 24.89 -7.72 -4.93
CA ARG A 165 24.29 -8.31 -3.74
C ARG A 165 23.80 -7.13 -2.91
N PRO A 166 22.50 -7.00 -2.62
CA PRO A 166 21.98 -5.88 -1.84
C PRO A 166 22.26 -6.07 -0.35
N SER A 167 23.46 -6.58 -0.01
CA SER A 167 23.88 -7.00 1.33
C SER A 167 25.23 -6.37 1.66
N HIS A 168 25.27 -5.56 2.72
CA HIS A 168 26.48 -4.97 3.26
C HIS A 168 26.87 -5.64 4.58
N CYS A 169 28.03 -6.29 4.62
CA CYS A 169 28.52 -7.02 5.80
C CYS A 169 29.69 -6.34 6.45
N THR A 170 29.67 -6.27 7.79
CA THR A 170 30.79 -5.79 8.60
C THR A 170 31.19 -6.86 9.62
N HIS A 171 32.49 -7.06 9.79
CA HIS A 171 33.04 -7.96 10.80
C HIS A 171 33.30 -7.18 12.09
N PHE A 172 32.73 -7.63 13.22
CA PHE A 172 32.96 -7.01 14.51
C PHE A 172 33.18 -8.09 15.58
N LEU A 173 34.36 -8.08 16.22
CA LEU A 173 34.73 -8.93 17.37
C LEU A 173 34.36 -10.42 17.21
N GLY A 174 34.64 -11.01 16.05
CA GLY A 174 34.38 -12.44 15.79
C GLY A 174 32.95 -12.78 15.33
N SER A 175 32.10 -11.78 15.09
CA SER A 175 30.75 -11.96 14.53
C SER A 175 30.59 -11.15 13.24
N THR A 176 30.08 -11.78 12.18
CA THR A 176 29.77 -11.12 10.90
C THR A 176 28.32 -10.65 10.94
N ARG A 177 28.10 -9.35 10.84
CA ARG A 177 26.76 -8.77 10.76
C ARG A 177 26.53 -8.18 9.38
N CYS A 178 25.56 -8.73 8.67
CA CYS A 178 25.13 -8.20 7.39
C CYS A 178 23.80 -7.46 7.52
N THR A 179 23.66 -6.41 6.74
CA THR A 179 22.45 -5.61 6.59
C THR A 179 22.07 -5.58 5.12
N CYS A 180 20.78 -5.61 4.81
CA CYS A 180 20.32 -5.46 3.44
C CYS A 180 20.11 -4.00 3.08
N ASP A 181 20.18 -3.71 1.79
CA ASP A 181 19.80 -2.41 1.23
C ASP A 181 18.31 -2.15 1.46
N VAL A 182 17.91 -0.87 1.33
CA VAL A 182 16.51 -0.46 1.47
C VAL A 182 15.64 -1.22 0.46
N GLY A 183 14.49 -1.70 0.91
CA GLY A 183 13.59 -2.53 0.10
C GLY A 183 13.89 -4.03 0.15
N PHE A 184 14.90 -4.47 0.91
CA PHE A 184 15.25 -5.89 1.07
C PHE A 184 15.23 -6.33 2.53
N THR A 185 14.90 -7.60 2.77
CA THR A 185 14.94 -8.24 4.09
C THR A 185 15.90 -9.43 4.10
N ILE A 186 16.52 -9.68 5.26
CA ILE A 186 17.36 -10.86 5.45
C ILE A 186 16.46 -12.09 5.48
N SER A 187 16.70 -13.03 4.57
CA SER A 187 16.03 -14.32 4.53
C SER A 187 17.06 -15.44 4.57
N GLY A 188 16.75 -16.52 5.29
CA GLY A 188 17.61 -17.72 5.36
C GLY A 188 18.54 -17.77 6.59
N ARG A 189 19.17 -18.94 6.76
CA ARG A 189 19.97 -19.31 7.94
C ARG A 189 21.34 -18.59 8.00
N ASP A 190 21.84 -18.14 6.85
CA ASP A 190 23.21 -17.65 6.71
C ASP A 190 23.38 -16.14 6.96
N ASN A 191 22.33 -15.45 7.43
CA ASN A 191 22.31 -14.02 7.77
C ASN A 191 22.83 -13.08 6.67
N ASN A 192 22.99 -13.54 5.42
CA ASN A 192 23.71 -12.84 4.37
C ASN A 192 23.04 -12.95 2.98
N ILE A 193 21.78 -13.35 2.97
CA ILE A 193 20.93 -13.41 1.78
C ILE A 193 19.82 -12.39 1.97
N CYS A 194 19.74 -11.46 1.03
CA CYS A 194 18.75 -10.40 1.01
C CYS A 194 17.71 -10.72 -0.05
N THR A 195 16.47 -10.90 0.40
CA THR A 195 15.32 -11.09 -0.48
C THR A 195 14.54 -9.79 -0.56
N ASP A 196 14.09 -9.49 -1.76
CA ASP A 196 13.24 -8.34 -2.03
C ASP A 196 11.97 -8.36 -1.18
N ILE A 197 11.57 -7.19 -0.71
CA ILE A 197 10.32 -7.00 0.03
C ILE A 197 9.25 -6.70 -1.01
N ASP A 198 8.35 -7.66 -1.26
CA ASP A 198 7.25 -7.43 -2.17
C ASP A 198 6.19 -6.51 -1.53
N GLU A 199 6.33 -5.20 -1.70
CA GLU A 199 5.41 -4.23 -1.10
C GLU A 199 4.00 -4.33 -1.67
N CYS A 200 3.86 -4.76 -2.93
CA CYS A 200 2.56 -4.99 -3.55
C CYS A 200 1.77 -6.12 -2.86
N ARG A 201 2.47 -7.17 -2.38
CA ARG A 201 1.84 -8.23 -1.58
C ARG A 201 1.58 -7.83 -0.14
N LEU A 202 2.39 -6.95 0.44
CA LEU A 202 2.19 -6.46 1.80
C LEU A 202 1.01 -5.49 1.90
N PHE A 203 0.75 -4.72 0.83
CA PHE A 203 -0.32 -3.71 0.79
C PHE A 203 -1.26 -3.93 -0.41
N PRO A 204 -2.08 -4.99 -0.37
CA PRO A 204 -2.95 -5.35 -1.48
C PRO A 204 -4.06 -4.30 -1.75
N LEU A 205 -4.51 -4.25 -3.00
CA LEU A 205 -5.60 -3.38 -3.45
C LEU A 205 -6.90 -3.71 -2.70
N GLY A 206 -7.63 -2.68 -2.27
CA GLY A 206 -8.92 -2.83 -1.59
C GLY A 206 -8.86 -2.85 -0.06
N GLN A 207 -7.69 -2.67 0.56
CA GLN A 207 -7.55 -2.55 2.01
C GLN A 207 -7.19 -1.11 2.46
N PRO A 208 -7.56 -0.70 3.70
CA PRO A 208 -7.12 0.57 4.26
C PRO A 208 -5.58 0.60 4.34
N GLY A 209 -4.96 1.65 3.80
CA GLY A 209 -3.51 1.75 3.68
C GLY A 209 -2.93 1.21 2.37
N ARG A 210 -3.73 1.13 1.29
CA ARG A 210 -3.26 0.73 -0.05
C ARG A 210 -2.05 1.55 -0.52
N LEU A 211 -1.11 0.87 -1.15
CA LEU A 211 0.15 1.45 -1.63
C LEU A 211 -0.04 2.26 -2.93
N CYS A 212 -0.78 1.69 -3.88
CA CYS A 212 -1.14 2.29 -5.17
C CYS A 212 -2.66 2.46 -5.27
N VAL A 213 -3.13 3.47 -6.03
CA VAL A 213 -4.58 3.66 -6.26
C VAL A 213 -5.16 2.59 -7.18
N HIS A 214 -4.45 2.25 -8.27
CA HIS A 214 -4.92 1.32 -9.31
C HIS A 214 -4.10 0.02 -9.37
N GLN A 215 -2.93 0.03 -10.00
CA GLN A 215 -2.11 -1.16 -10.19
C GLN A 215 -0.75 -1.00 -9.50
N CYS A 216 -0.27 -2.07 -8.87
CA CYS A 216 1.05 -2.14 -8.22
C CYS A 216 1.88 -3.23 -8.90
N VAL A 217 3.11 -2.90 -9.26
CA VAL A 217 4.09 -3.84 -9.82
C VAL A 217 5.33 -3.83 -8.93
N ASN A 218 5.69 -4.99 -8.40
CA ASN A 218 6.86 -5.14 -7.56
C ASN A 218 8.14 -5.10 -8.40
N THR A 219 9.17 -4.42 -7.91
CA THR A 219 10.48 -4.29 -8.55
C THR A 219 11.60 -4.56 -7.54
N PRO A 220 12.79 -5.01 -7.94
CA PRO A 220 13.84 -5.26 -6.96
C PRO A 220 14.22 -3.99 -6.16
N GLY A 221 13.97 -4.01 -4.84
CA GLY A 221 14.22 -2.93 -3.89
C GLY A 221 13.14 -1.85 -3.82
N SER A 222 12.05 -1.97 -4.58
CA SER A 222 10.98 -0.98 -4.61
C SER A 222 9.71 -1.48 -5.30
N PHE A 223 8.76 -0.59 -5.56
CA PHE A 223 7.57 -0.88 -6.33
C PHE A 223 7.27 0.27 -7.28
N HIS A 224 6.51 -0.01 -8.33
CA HIS A 224 5.99 0.99 -9.23
C HIS A 224 4.47 0.90 -9.32
N CYS A 225 3.80 2.04 -9.17
CA CYS A 225 2.37 2.13 -9.40
C CYS A 225 2.10 2.44 -10.87
N PHE A 226 1.02 1.88 -11.41
CA PHE A 226 0.54 2.14 -12.76
C PHE A 226 -0.89 2.66 -12.73
N CYS A 227 -1.16 3.58 -13.65
CA CYS A 227 -2.46 4.18 -13.86
C CYS A 227 -3.10 3.60 -15.14
N PRO A 228 -4.44 3.48 -15.18
CA PRO A 228 -5.15 3.09 -16.39
C PRO A 228 -5.00 4.17 -17.48
N ALA A 229 -5.35 3.81 -18.73
CA ALA A 229 -5.35 4.76 -19.83
C ALA A 229 -6.24 5.98 -19.52
N GLY A 230 -5.83 7.16 -19.99
CA GLY A 230 -6.48 8.44 -19.67
C GLY A 230 -6.03 9.06 -18.34
N TYR A 231 -5.09 8.43 -17.63
CA TYR A 231 -4.55 8.94 -16.37
C TYR A 231 -3.02 8.90 -16.34
N ASP A 232 -2.43 9.88 -15.69
CA ASP A 232 -0.99 9.96 -15.41
C ASP A 232 -0.70 9.78 -13.92
N LEU A 233 0.51 9.34 -13.61
CA LEU A 233 0.94 9.12 -12.24
C LEU A 233 1.22 10.46 -11.55
N ALA A 234 0.50 10.73 -10.48
CA ALA A 234 0.65 11.96 -9.73
C ALA A 234 2.02 12.05 -9.04
N ARG A 235 2.36 13.25 -8.52
CA ARG A 235 3.67 13.54 -7.89
C ARG A 235 4.01 12.65 -6.69
N ASP A 236 3.01 12.07 -6.05
CA ASP A 236 3.18 11.12 -4.96
C ASP A 236 3.59 9.71 -5.41
N SER A 237 3.69 9.49 -6.73
CA SER A 237 4.02 8.21 -7.38
C SER A 237 3.04 7.07 -7.04
N ARG A 238 1.84 7.41 -6.58
CA ARG A 238 0.86 6.44 -6.03
C ARG A 238 -0.56 6.71 -6.49
N SER A 239 -0.91 7.99 -6.67
CA SER A 239 -2.21 8.42 -7.13
C SER A 239 -2.22 8.62 -8.64
N CYS A 240 -3.40 8.54 -9.24
CA CYS A 240 -3.60 8.77 -10.67
C CYS A 240 -4.36 10.08 -10.86
N SER A 241 -3.81 10.99 -11.66
CA SER A 241 -4.46 12.22 -12.10
C SER A 241 -4.97 12.05 -13.52
N ASP A 242 -6.18 12.52 -13.76
CA ASP A 242 -6.79 12.56 -15.09
C ASP A 242 -5.93 13.37 -16.07
N ILE A 243 -5.78 12.88 -17.30
CA ILE A 243 -5.11 13.62 -18.36
C ILE A 243 -6.17 14.47 -19.04
N ASP A 244 -6.04 15.79 -18.96
CA ASP A 244 -6.95 16.66 -19.70
C ASP A 244 -6.54 16.71 -21.18
N GLU A 245 -7.15 15.86 -22.00
CA GLU A 245 -6.83 15.83 -23.43
C GLU A 245 -7.28 17.11 -24.16
N CYS A 246 -8.27 17.83 -23.62
CA CYS A 246 -8.73 19.11 -24.17
C CYS A 246 -7.71 20.23 -23.95
N GLU A 247 -7.13 20.32 -22.75
CA GLU A 247 -6.07 21.29 -22.43
C GLU A 247 -4.76 20.95 -23.14
N ASN A 248 -4.40 19.66 -23.18
CA ASN A 248 -3.16 19.18 -23.79
C ASN A 248 -3.23 19.07 -25.32
N ARG A 249 -4.38 19.38 -25.94
CA ARG A 249 -4.64 19.24 -27.39
C ARG A 249 -4.36 17.83 -27.91
N MET A 250 -4.66 16.82 -27.09
CA MET A 250 -4.53 15.40 -27.41
C MET A 250 -5.88 14.78 -27.80
N HIS A 251 -6.75 15.57 -28.44
CA HIS A 251 -8.09 15.15 -28.85
C HIS A 251 -8.22 15.18 -30.38
N ASP A 252 -9.03 14.27 -30.91
CA ASP A 252 -9.33 14.18 -32.35
C ASP A 252 -10.68 14.82 -32.71
N CYS A 253 -11.21 15.70 -31.85
CA CYS A 253 -12.43 16.45 -32.14
C CYS A 253 -12.31 17.27 -33.42
N ARG A 254 -13.38 17.29 -34.22
CA ARG A 254 -13.46 18.13 -35.41
C ARG A 254 -13.53 19.61 -35.04
N ALA A 255 -13.20 20.50 -35.98
CA ALA A 255 -13.19 21.94 -35.75
C ALA A 255 -14.58 22.53 -35.39
N ASP A 256 -15.67 21.84 -35.75
CA ASP A 256 -17.05 22.18 -35.43
C ASP A 256 -17.56 21.54 -34.12
N GLN A 257 -16.70 20.80 -33.41
CA GLN A 257 -17.03 20.13 -32.16
C GLN A 257 -16.33 20.78 -30.96
N LEU A 258 -17.01 20.80 -29.82
CA LEU A 258 -16.43 21.21 -28.55
C LEU A 258 -15.83 20.00 -27.83
N CYS A 259 -14.56 20.09 -27.45
CA CYS A 259 -13.94 19.11 -26.58
C CYS A 259 -14.39 19.33 -25.13
N VAL A 260 -14.89 18.27 -24.49
CA VAL A 260 -15.23 18.24 -23.07
C VAL A 260 -14.39 17.16 -22.41
N ASN A 261 -13.54 17.55 -21.47
CA ASN A 261 -12.72 16.62 -20.70
C ASN A 261 -13.63 15.80 -19.75
N THR A 262 -13.36 14.50 -19.64
CA THR A 262 -14.08 13.57 -18.78
C THR A 262 -13.11 12.66 -18.03
N PHE A 263 -13.57 12.02 -16.95
CA PHE A 263 -12.68 11.14 -16.20
C PHE A 263 -12.24 9.93 -17.04
N GLY A 264 -10.95 9.88 -17.36
CA GLY A 264 -10.29 8.83 -18.14
C GLY A 264 -10.36 9.03 -19.65
N GLY A 265 -10.73 10.22 -20.14
CA GLY A 265 -10.76 10.53 -21.58
C GLY A 265 -11.54 11.79 -21.92
N PHE A 266 -11.84 12.01 -23.20
CA PHE A 266 -12.59 13.17 -23.66
C PHE A 266 -13.84 12.81 -24.46
N GLN A 267 -14.78 13.74 -24.54
CA GLN A 267 -15.93 13.67 -25.43
C GLN A 267 -16.00 14.88 -26.35
N CYS A 268 -16.19 14.62 -27.64
CA CYS A 268 -16.46 15.66 -28.63
C CYS A 268 -17.96 15.83 -28.79
N VAL A 269 -18.48 16.97 -28.33
CA VAL A 269 -19.90 17.28 -28.46
C VAL A 269 -20.11 18.24 -29.64
N THR A 270 -21.01 17.88 -30.53
CA THR A 270 -21.51 18.83 -31.52
C THR A 270 -22.38 19.84 -30.79
N VAL A 271 -22.07 21.12 -30.97
CA VAL A 271 -22.93 22.18 -30.45
C VAL A 271 -24.05 22.39 -31.46
N GLU A 272 -25.02 21.48 -31.47
CA GLU A 272 -26.27 21.70 -32.19
C GLU A 272 -27.08 22.72 -31.40
N CYS A 273 -27.15 23.94 -31.91
CA CYS A 273 -28.17 24.88 -31.46
C CYS A 273 -29.53 24.26 -31.78
N PRO A 274 -30.39 23.97 -30.78
CA PRO A 274 -31.67 23.35 -31.06
C PRO A 274 -32.50 24.28 -31.96
N GLU A 275 -32.87 23.84 -33.16
CA GLU A 275 -33.97 24.47 -33.92
C GLU A 275 -35.30 24.12 -33.24
N MET A 276 -35.54 24.71 -32.08
CA MET A 276 -36.76 24.46 -31.30
C MET A 276 -37.92 25.29 -31.86
N LYS A 277 -38.56 24.79 -32.92
CA LYS A 277 -39.96 25.11 -33.20
C LYS A 277 -40.81 24.40 -32.13
N ASN A 278 -41.03 25.07 -31.00
CA ASN A 278 -41.77 24.61 -29.80
C ASN A 278 -40.98 23.85 -28.72
N ALA A 279 -39.93 24.44 -28.15
CA ALA A 279 -39.55 24.07 -26.78
C ALA A 279 -40.28 24.93 -25.76
N THR A 280 -41.10 24.28 -24.94
CA THR A 280 -41.60 24.83 -23.69
C THR A 280 -40.54 24.64 -22.61
N TYR A 281 -40.01 25.76 -22.10
CA TYR A 281 -39.07 25.76 -20.99
C TYR A 281 -39.79 25.29 -19.72
N ILE A 282 -39.38 24.15 -19.15
CA ILE A 282 -39.79 23.76 -17.80
C ILE A 282 -39.02 24.63 -16.83
N LYS A 283 -39.72 25.61 -16.25
CA LYS A 283 -39.21 26.49 -15.20
C LYS A 283 -38.99 25.68 -13.92
N THR A 284 -37.83 25.06 -13.76
CA THR A 284 -37.41 24.47 -12.48
C THR A 284 -36.89 25.56 -11.55
N SER A 285 -37.79 26.39 -11.02
CA SER A 285 -37.51 27.24 -9.86
C SER A 285 -38.60 27.01 -8.82
N PRO A 286 -38.27 26.69 -7.56
CA PRO A 286 -39.26 26.58 -6.50
C PRO A 286 -39.79 27.97 -6.12
N MET A 287 -41.10 28.04 -5.86
CA MET A 287 -41.81 29.19 -5.26
C MET A 287 -41.33 29.45 -3.84
#